data_AF-A0A3P7JDC0-F1
#
_entry.id   AF-A0A3P7JDC0-F1
#
_cell.length_a   1.000
_cell.length_b   1.000
_cell.length_c   1.000
_cell.angle_alpha   90.00
_cell.angle_beta   90.00
_cell.angle_gamma   90.00
#
_symmetry.space_group_name_H-M   'P 1'
#
loop_
_entity.id
_entity.type
_entity.pdbx_description
1 polymer ?
#
loop_
_entity_poly.entity_id
_entity_poly.type
_entity_poly.pdbx_seq_one_letter_code
_entity_poly.pdbx_strand_id
1 'polypeptide(L)'
;MRILKYLNEETPGSGAKWAKHWLTDGLRDLEALVSRSAGVYAVGDKVSMADLCIPSIMYNAKRWGVDISVFPTLSKIDAALGEIPEFQAAHPDKQPDANMNA
;
A
#
# COMPACT_ATOMS: atom_id res chain seq x y z
N MET A 1 -10.20 -6.51 -8.95
CA MET A 1 -11.04 -7.00 -7.83
C MET A 1 -12.49 -7.11 -8.27
N ARG A 2 -13.26 -8.09 -7.77
CA ARG A 2 -14.67 -8.33 -8.17
C ARG A 2 -15.56 -7.11 -7.91
N ILE A 3 -15.45 -6.48 -6.74
CA ILE A 3 -16.24 -5.29 -6.39
C ILE A 3 -15.96 -4.09 -7.31
N LEU A 4 -14.70 -3.86 -7.69
CA LEU A 4 -14.36 -2.74 -8.59
C LEU A 4 -14.87 -2.97 -10.02
N LYS A 5 -14.87 -4.23 -10.49
CA LYS A 5 -15.46 -4.59 -11.78
C LYS A 5 -16.97 -4.34 -11.76
N TYR A 6 -17.65 -4.85 -10.74
CA TYR A 6 -19.08 -4.64 -10.53
C TYR A 6 -19.46 -3.14 -10.51
N LEU A 7 -18.74 -2.33 -9.72
CA LEU A 7 -18.98 -0.89 -9.68
C LEU A 7 -18.76 -0.21 -11.04
N ASN A 8 -17.71 -0.58 -11.77
CA ASN A 8 -17.46 -0.01 -13.09
C ASN A 8 -18.48 -0.45 -14.16
N GLU A 9 -19.07 -1.64 -14.02
CA GLU A 9 -20.18 -2.11 -14.87
C GLU A 9 -21.45 -1.29 -14.63
N GLU A 10 -21.76 -0.96 -13.37
CA GLU A 10 -22.90 -0.10 -13.00
C GLU A 10 -22.68 1.37 -13.38
N THR A 11 -21.47 1.89 -13.18
CA THR A 11 -21.11 3.27 -13.51
C THR A 11 -19.62 3.36 -13.85
N PRO A 12 -19.25 3.67 -15.11
CA PRO A 12 -17.85 3.75 -15.53
C PRO A 12 -17.01 4.67 -14.64
N GLY A 13 -15.86 4.17 -14.19
CA GLY A 13 -14.90 4.90 -13.35
C GLY A 13 -15.22 4.93 -11.86
N SER A 14 -16.41 4.47 -11.44
CA SER A 14 -16.80 4.46 -10.02
C SER A 14 -15.96 3.49 -9.18
N GLY A 15 -15.45 2.40 -9.77
CA GLY A 15 -14.56 1.47 -9.08
C GLY A 15 -13.22 2.13 -8.69
N ALA A 16 -12.62 2.91 -9.59
CA ALA A 16 -11.39 3.64 -9.28
C ALA A 16 -11.63 4.71 -8.19
N LYS A 17 -12.76 5.42 -8.26
CA LYS A 17 -13.17 6.39 -7.22
C LYS A 17 -13.37 5.72 -5.87
N TRP A 18 -14.04 4.56 -5.84
CA TRP A 18 -14.25 3.77 -4.63
C TRP A 18 -12.92 3.32 -4.03
N ALA A 19 -12.01 2.77 -4.83
CA ALA A 19 -10.71 2.31 -4.37
C ALA A 19 -9.90 3.45 -3.77
N LYS A 20 -9.80 4.58 -4.48
CA LYS A 20 -9.07 5.76 -4.02
C LYS A 20 -9.66 6.29 -2.71
N HIS A 21 -10.98 6.34 -2.56
CA HIS A 21 -11.63 6.80 -1.34
C HIS A 21 -11.25 5.95 -0.12
N TRP A 22 -11.50 4.64 -0.18
CA TRP A 22 -11.24 3.75 0.97
C TRP A 22 -9.76 3.55 1.27
N LEU A 23 -8.90 3.56 0.25
CA LEU A 23 -7.44 3.54 0.47
C LEU A 23 -6.98 4.82 1.17
N THR A 24 -7.46 5.98 0.74
CA THR A 24 -7.10 7.26 1.38
C THR A 24 -7.55 7.29 2.83
N ASP A 25 -8.77 6.83 3.11
CA ASP A 25 -9.33 6.81 4.45
C ASP A 25 -8.55 5.89 5.40
N GLY A 26 -8.34 4.63 5.00
CA GLY A 26 -7.56 3.68 5.80
C GLY A 26 -6.10 4.08 6.00
N LEU A 27 -5.48 4.73 5.01
CA LEU A 27 -4.11 5.23 5.15
C LEU A 27 -4.00 6.40 6.14
N ARG A 28 -5.04 7.25 6.27
CA ARG A 28 -5.06 8.29 7.32
C ARG A 28 -5.03 7.68 8.71
N ASP A 29 -5.87 6.66 8.93
CA ASP A 29 -5.92 5.97 10.22
C ASP A 29 -4.61 5.25 10.52
N LEU A 30 -4.03 4.58 9.51
CA LEU A 30 -2.77 3.87 9.66
C LEU A 30 -1.60 4.83 9.90
N GLU A 31 -1.52 5.96 9.20
CA GLU A 31 -0.52 7.02 9.42
C GLU A 31 -0.61 7.56 10.86
N ALA A 32 -1.82 7.85 11.34
CA ALA A 32 -2.05 8.33 12.70
C ALA A 32 -1.72 7.27 13.78
N LEU A 33 -1.88 5.99 13.46
CA LEU A 33 -1.52 4.89 14.34
C LEU A 33 0.01 4.70 14.40
N VAL A 34 0.65 4.58 13.24
CA VAL A 34 2.07 4.23 13.10
C VAL A 34 2.98 5.38 13.51
N SER A 35 2.58 6.63 13.29
CA SER A 35 3.33 7.82 13.75
C SER A 35 3.59 7.85 15.26
N ARG A 36 2.84 7.10 16.07
CA ARG A 36 3.03 7.01 17.53
C ARG A 36 4.16 6.05 17.93
N SER A 37 4.57 5.15 17.06
CA SER A 37 5.55 4.09 17.35
C SER A 37 6.72 4.04 16.37
N ALA A 38 6.63 4.74 15.25
CA ALA A 38 7.59 4.63 14.17
C ALA A 38 8.99 5.13 14.55
N GLY A 39 10.00 4.33 14.22
CA GLY A 39 11.41 4.74 14.20
C GLY A 39 11.90 4.76 12.74
N VAL A 40 12.84 3.86 12.42
CA VAL A 40 13.14 3.50 11.03
C VAL A 40 11.98 2.73 10.39
N TYR A 41 11.35 1.83 11.15
CA TYR A 41 10.23 0.98 10.73
C TYR A 41 8.96 1.33 11.52
N ALA A 42 7.87 0.58 11.35
CA ALA A 42 6.57 0.85 11.97
C ALA A 42 6.60 0.86 13.51
N VAL A 43 7.50 0.09 14.12
CA VAL A 43 7.68 0.03 15.57
C VAL A 43 9.18 0.07 15.90
N GLY A 44 9.70 1.28 16.18
CA GLY A 44 11.12 1.51 16.44
C GLY A 44 12.01 1.18 15.24
N ASP A 45 13.19 0.63 15.51
CA ASP A 45 14.28 0.50 14.52
C ASP A 45 14.53 -0.95 14.06
N LYS A 46 13.63 -1.87 14.39
CA LYS A 46 13.67 -3.26 13.92
C LYS A 46 12.39 -3.60 13.17
N VAL A 47 12.53 -4.35 12.07
CA VAL A 47 11.39 -4.89 11.33
C VAL A 47 10.53 -5.74 12.26
N SER A 48 9.22 -5.53 12.17
CA SER A 48 8.19 -6.17 12.98
C SER A 48 7.07 -6.74 12.12
N MET A 49 6.09 -7.39 12.74
CA MET A 49 4.90 -7.87 12.04
C MET A 49 4.11 -6.73 11.37
N ALA A 50 4.14 -5.52 11.94
CA ALA A 50 3.42 -4.38 11.39
C ALA A 50 3.95 -3.96 10.01
N ASP A 51 5.25 -4.17 9.77
CA ASP A 51 5.93 -3.78 8.53
C ASP A 51 5.56 -4.66 7.34
N LEU A 52 5.16 -5.91 7.59
CA LEU A 52 4.84 -6.86 6.52
C LEU A 52 3.63 -6.42 5.67
N CYS A 53 2.70 -5.65 6.26
CA CYS A 53 1.49 -5.22 5.58
C CYS A 53 1.64 -3.87 4.87
N ILE A 54 2.61 -3.03 5.26
CA ILE A 54 2.74 -1.64 4.76
C ILE A 54 3.04 -1.58 3.26
N PRO A 55 4.02 -2.32 2.71
CA PRO A 55 4.33 -2.25 1.28
C PRO A 55 3.14 -2.64 0.40
N SER A 56 2.34 -3.62 0.84
CA SER A 56 1.18 -4.09 0.09
C SER A 56 0.08 -3.01 -0.06
N ILE A 57 -0.19 -2.26 1.01
CA ILE A 57 -1.22 -1.22 0.99
C ILE A 57 -0.71 0.04 0.28
N MET A 58 0.59 0.36 0.42
CA MET A 58 1.23 1.47 -0.28
C MET A 58 1.30 1.24 -1.79
N TYR A 59 1.62 0.01 -2.24
CA TYR A 59 1.56 -0.36 -3.65
C TYR A 59 0.15 -0.18 -4.22
N ASN A 60 -0.89 -0.66 -3.51
CA ASN A 60 -2.28 -0.49 -3.96
C ASN A 60 -2.69 0.99 -4.00
N ALA A 61 -2.27 1.79 -3.03
CA ALA A 61 -2.53 3.22 -3.02
C ALA A 61 -1.96 3.92 -4.27
N LYS A 62 -0.69 3.65 -4.60
CA LYS A 62 -0.03 4.13 -5.82
C LYS A 62 -0.78 3.66 -7.07
N ARG A 63 -1.13 2.36 -7.15
CA ARG A 63 -1.86 1.75 -8.27
C ARG A 63 -3.22 2.41 -8.54
N TRP A 64 -3.92 2.87 -7.49
CA TRP A 64 -5.23 3.53 -7.61
C TRP A 64 -5.16 5.06 -7.56
N GLY A 65 -3.96 5.64 -7.71
CA GLY A 65 -3.76 7.08 -7.82
C GLY A 65 -4.07 7.86 -6.55
N VAL A 66 -3.87 7.25 -5.38
CA VAL A 66 -3.82 7.96 -4.09
C VAL A 66 -2.52 8.77 -4.05
N ASP A 67 -2.61 10.04 -3.65
CA ASP A 67 -1.43 10.84 -3.36
C ASP A 67 -0.86 10.39 -2.01
N ILE A 68 0.26 9.67 -2.06
CA ILE A 68 0.91 9.13 -0.85
C ILE A 68 1.78 10.16 -0.13
N SER A 69 2.06 11.32 -0.74
CA SER A 69 2.90 12.36 -0.12
C SER A 69 2.27 12.94 1.15
N VAL A 70 0.95 12.79 1.30
CA VAL A 70 0.20 13.17 2.50
C VAL A 70 0.37 12.19 3.69
N PHE A 71 1.05 11.05 3.48
CA PHE A 71 1.35 10.04 4.49
C PHE A 71 2.88 9.91 4.67
N PRO A 72 3.54 10.90 5.29
CA PRO A 72 5.00 10.96 5.34
C PRO A 72 5.64 9.83 6.15
N THR A 73 5.01 9.37 7.24
CA THR A 73 5.53 8.27 8.06
C THR A 73 5.47 6.96 7.29
N LEU A 74 4.33 6.64 6.70
CA LEU A 74 4.17 5.44 5.87
C LEU A 74 5.08 5.47 4.65
N SER A 75 5.24 6.62 4.00
CA SER A 75 6.15 6.77 2.86
C SER A 75 7.62 6.54 3.24
N LYS A 76 8.05 7.03 4.41
CA LYS A 76 9.39 6.78 4.94
C LYS A 76 9.61 5.29 5.22
N ILE A 77 8.64 4.63 5.87
CA ILE A 77 8.73 3.20 6.19
C ILE A 77 8.74 2.36 4.91
N ASP A 78 7.83 2.63 3.97
CA ASP A 78 7.76 1.94 2.66
C ASP A 78 9.10 2.03 1.91
N ALA A 79 9.73 3.22 1.90
CA ALA A 79 11.05 3.41 1.32
C ALA A 79 12.13 2.61 2.05
N ALA A 80 12.16 2.64 3.39
CA ALA A 80 13.13 1.88 4.19
C ALA A 80 13.00 0.36 4.00
N LEU A 81 11.78 -0.15 3.93
CA LEU A 81 11.51 -1.57 3.64
C LEU A 81 11.90 -1.92 2.20
N GLY A 82 11.72 -0.99 1.25
CA GLY A 82 12.11 -1.15 -0.15
C GLY A 82 13.61 -1.38 -0.39
N GLU A 83 14.48 -1.00 0.56
CA GLU A 83 15.93 -1.26 0.50
C GLU A 83 16.31 -2.68 0.97
N ILE A 84 15.39 -3.41 1.60
CA ILE A 84 15.65 -4.76 2.13
C ILE A 84 15.47 -5.81 1.02
N PRO A 85 16.47 -6.68 0.75
CA PRO A 85 16.41 -7.67 -0.33
C PRO A 85 15.18 -8.59 -0.27
N GLU A 86 14.77 -9.00 0.93
CA GLU A 86 13.61 -9.87 1.14
C GLU A 86 12.30 -9.20 0.71
N PHE A 87 12.13 -7.90 0.99
CA PHE A 87 10.97 -7.13 0.53
C PHE A 87 11.01 -6.91 -0.98
N GLN A 88 12.20 -6.65 -1.55
CA GLN A 88 12.36 -6.56 -2.99
C GLN A 88 12.04 -7.87 -3.71
N ALA A 89 12.42 -9.01 -3.14
CA ALA A 89 12.10 -10.34 -3.67
C ALA A 89 10.61 -10.68 -3.56
N ALA A 90 9.94 -10.18 -2.50
CA ALA A 90 8.51 -10.32 -2.29
C ALA A 90 7.64 -9.35 -3.12
N HIS A 91 8.25 -8.44 -3.90
CA HIS A 91 7.50 -7.49 -4.71
C HIS A 91 6.56 -8.21 -5.69
N PRO A 92 5.30 -7.76 -5.87
CA PRO A 92 4.33 -8.42 -6.75
C PRO A 92 4.86 -8.70 -8.16
N ASP A 93 5.57 -7.75 -8.76
CA ASP A 93 6.12 -7.88 -10.12
C ASP A 93 7.25 -8.90 -10.26
N LYS A 94 7.80 -9.41 -9.13
CA LYS A 94 8.85 -10.44 -9.12
C LYS A 94 8.30 -11.84 -8.84
N GLN A 95 6.99 -11.99 -8.69
CA GLN A 95 6.38 -13.30 -8.44
C GLN A 95 6.21 -14.09 -9.76
N PRO A 96 6.29 -15.44 -9.73
CA PRO A 96 6.19 -16.26 -10.94
C PRO A 96 4.90 -16.03 -11.74
N ASP A 97 3.82 -15.61 -11.08
CA ASP A 97 2.50 -15.36 -11.67
C ASP A 97 2.28 -13.91 -12.12
N ALA A 98 3.23 -13.00 -11.87
CA ALA A 98 3.09 -11.56 -12.15
C ALA A 98 2.71 -11.26 -13.61
N ASN A 99 3.26 -12.04 -14.55
CA ASN A 99 3.04 -11.88 -15.99
C ASN A 99 2.16 -12.97 -16.61
N MET A 100 1.48 -13.79 -15.80
CA MET A 100 0.66 -14.89 -16.34
C MET A 100 -0.61 -14.42 -17.06
N ASN A 101 -0.92 -13.12 -17.08
CA ASN A 101 -2.08 -12.55 -17.78
C ASN A 101 -1.81 -11.12 -18.33
N ALA A 102 -0.57 -10.83 -18.74
CA ALA A 102 -0.28 -9.57 -19.46
C ALA A 102 -0.83 -9.60 -20.90
#